data_AF-A0A351F2Q6-F1
#
_entry.id   AF-A0A351F2Q6-F1
#
_cell.length_a   1.000
_cell.length_b   1.000
_cell.length_c   1.000
_cell.angle_alpha   90.00
_cell.angle_beta   90.00
_cell.angle_gamma   90.00
#
_symmetry.space_group_name_H-M   'P 1'
#
loop_
_entity.id
_entity.type
_entity.pdbx_description
1 polymer ?
#
loop_
_entity_poly.entity_id
_entity_poly.type
_entity_poly.pdbx_seq_one_letter_code
_entity_poly.pdbx_strand_id
1 'polypeptide(L)'
;MKEKIKALGSMKLLNAFSLNVRIILLFSVIFFLTSCGGNDNGQKKENIKQKLPFKVDAPWGANYETREYNEVTSYIISKDDEYAVEVIATPAGSEDIATIKNEQLNTVTESPYFSRLILNEPNGFIFEMVVDSSKHYDFRLVKLRDNTQYVFQTELTRVFSEWEARSMYESVK
;
A
#
# COMPACT_ATOMS: atom_id res chain seq x y z
N MET A 1 -75.06 -70.15 -9.06
CA MET A 1 -75.46 -70.27 -10.48
C MET A 1 -74.38 -69.58 -11.31
N LYS A 2 -73.67 -70.34 -12.18
CA LYS A 2 -72.79 -69.92 -13.29
C LYS A 2 -71.54 -69.09 -12.92
N GLU A 3 -70.33 -69.66 -12.99
CA GLU A 3 -69.49 -69.98 -14.17
C GLU A 3 -68.76 -68.79 -14.82
N LYS A 4 -67.42 -68.89 -14.79
CA LYS A 4 -66.41 -68.47 -15.80
C LYS A 4 -66.21 -66.95 -15.99
N ILE A 5 -65.02 -66.40 -16.29
CA ILE A 5 -64.04 -66.69 -17.35
C ILE A 5 -62.71 -66.01 -16.92
N LYS A 6 -61.64 -66.73 -16.58
CA LYS A 6 -60.41 -67.04 -17.35
C LYS A 6 -59.74 -65.90 -18.16
N ALA A 7 -58.56 -65.50 -17.65
CA ALA A 7 -57.30 -65.14 -18.33
C ALA A 7 -57.19 -63.89 -19.21
N LEU A 8 -56.19 -63.05 -18.90
CA LEU A 8 -55.05 -62.76 -19.79
C LEU A 8 -54.01 -61.89 -19.05
N GLY A 9 -52.71 -62.13 -19.28
CA GLY A 9 -51.68 -61.11 -19.02
C GLY A 9 -50.43 -61.54 -18.25
N SER A 10 -49.59 -62.36 -18.90
CA SER A 10 -48.11 -62.33 -18.90
C SER A 10 -47.33 -61.94 -17.63
N MET A 11 -46.80 -62.97 -16.98
CA MET A 11 -45.40 -63.22 -16.60
C MET A 11 -44.34 -62.14 -16.87
N LYS A 12 -43.37 -62.03 -15.93
CA LYS A 12 -42.06 -61.32 -15.88
C LYS A 12 -42.06 -60.23 -14.79
N LEU A 13 -41.09 -60.02 -13.92
CA LEU A 13 -39.74 -60.56 -13.69
C LEU A 13 -39.38 -60.15 -12.24
N LEU A 14 -38.96 -61.07 -11.37
CA LEU A 14 -37.59 -61.16 -10.84
C LEU A 14 -36.99 -59.88 -10.21
N ASN A 15 -36.74 -59.99 -8.91
CA ASN A 15 -35.54 -59.62 -8.15
C ASN A 15 -34.94 -58.20 -8.21
N ALA A 16 -34.73 -57.71 -6.98
CA ALA A 16 -33.58 -56.94 -6.53
C ALA A 16 -33.44 -55.52 -7.09
N PHE A 17 -33.97 -54.54 -6.36
CA PHE A 17 -33.48 -53.16 -6.43
C PHE A 17 -33.99 -52.39 -5.21
N SER A 18 -33.20 -51.74 -4.37
CA SER A 18 -31.82 -51.87 -3.95
C SER A 18 -31.77 -51.09 -2.64
N LEU A 19 -30.90 -51.49 -1.71
CA LEU A 19 -30.63 -50.89 -0.41
C LEU A 19 -30.11 -49.43 -0.48
N ASN A 20 -30.18 -48.78 -1.65
CA ASN A 20 -29.53 -47.52 -2.00
C ASN A 20 -30.43 -46.29 -1.83
N VAL A 21 -31.74 -46.42 -1.62
CA VAL A 21 -32.64 -45.25 -1.52
C VAL A 21 -32.55 -44.54 -0.17
N ARG A 22 -32.09 -45.22 0.90
CA ARG A 22 -31.97 -44.62 2.25
C ARG A 22 -30.63 -43.91 2.50
N ILE A 23 -29.58 -44.22 1.73
CA ILE A 23 -28.26 -43.57 1.86
C ILE A 23 -28.24 -42.22 1.12
N ILE A 24 -29.02 -42.08 0.04
CA ILE A 24 -29.10 -40.85 -0.76
C ILE A 24 -29.73 -39.69 0.04
N LEU A 25 -30.63 -39.96 0.98
CA LEU A 25 -31.27 -38.94 1.83
C LEU A 25 -30.36 -38.42 2.96
N LEU A 26 -29.33 -39.17 3.38
CA LEU A 26 -28.43 -38.76 4.47
C LEU A 26 -27.23 -37.91 3.98
N PHE A 27 -26.90 -37.98 2.69
CA PHE A 27 -25.79 -37.21 2.09
C PHE A 27 -26.19 -35.79 1.65
N SER A 28 -27.49 -35.49 1.57
CA SER A 28 -28.01 -34.19 1.09
C SER A 28 -27.97 -33.06 2.13
N VAL A 29 -27.67 -33.34 3.40
CA VAL A 29 -27.69 -32.33 4.49
C VAL A 29 -26.29 -31.78 4.81
N ILE A 30 -25.22 -32.41 4.32
CA ILE A 30 -23.83 -31.96 4.57
C ILE A 30 -23.39 -30.87 3.56
N PHE A 31 -24.15 -30.64 2.49
CA PHE A 31 -23.76 -29.71 1.42
C PHE A 31 -24.14 -28.23 1.64
N PHE A 32 -24.65 -27.86 2.82
CA PHE A 32 -25.13 -26.50 3.08
C PHE A 32 -24.21 -25.59 3.91
N LEU A 33 -22.94 -25.96 4.15
CA LEU A 33 -22.01 -25.12 4.92
C LEU A 33 -20.63 -24.98 4.29
N THR A 34 -20.54 -24.45 3.06
CA THR A 34 -19.33 -23.75 2.60
C THR A 34 -19.69 -22.60 1.65
N SER A 35 -20.29 -21.54 2.19
CA SER A 35 -20.21 -20.22 1.58
C SER A 35 -18.97 -19.53 2.14
N CYS A 36 -17.89 -19.54 1.39
CA CYS A 36 -16.83 -18.54 1.51
C CYS A 36 -16.44 -18.13 0.09
N GLY A 37 -17.33 -17.34 -0.52
CA GLY A 37 -17.02 -16.54 -1.70
C GLY A 37 -16.20 -15.33 -1.27
N GLY A 38 -14.97 -15.58 -0.82
CA GLY A 38 -13.93 -14.60 -0.61
C GLY A 38 -12.69 -15.16 -1.27
N ASN A 39 -12.51 -14.85 -2.55
CA ASN A 39 -11.21 -15.01 -3.18
C ASN A 39 -10.32 -13.88 -2.63
N ASP A 40 -10.05 -13.95 -1.32
CA ASP A 40 -8.79 -13.45 -0.79
C ASP A 40 -7.75 -14.32 -1.47
N ASN A 41 -7.33 -13.85 -2.65
CA ASN A 41 -5.95 -14.02 -3.05
C ASN A 41 -5.19 -13.53 -1.83
N GLY A 42 -4.78 -14.49 -0.99
CA GLY A 42 -3.87 -14.33 0.12
C GLY A 42 -2.55 -13.87 -0.44
N GLN A 43 -2.54 -12.66 -0.99
CA GLN A 43 -1.40 -11.81 -1.04
C GLN A 43 -1.22 -11.34 0.39
N LYS A 44 -0.68 -12.24 1.21
CA LYS A 44 0.52 -11.89 1.96
C LYS A 44 1.52 -11.34 0.94
N LYS A 45 1.30 -10.10 0.53
CA LYS A 45 2.29 -9.27 -0.15
C LYS A 45 3.30 -9.01 0.95
N GLU A 46 4.27 -9.91 0.97
CA GLU A 46 5.63 -9.71 1.41
C GLU A 46 5.87 -8.25 1.80
N ASN A 47 6.12 -8.01 3.09
CA ASN A 47 6.67 -6.74 3.54
C ASN A 47 7.92 -6.51 2.68
N ILE A 48 7.79 -5.70 1.62
CA ILE A 48 8.93 -5.23 0.84
C ILE A 48 9.71 -4.42 1.86
N LYS A 49 10.69 -5.07 2.47
CA LYS A 49 11.34 -4.58 3.68
C LYS A 49 11.89 -3.22 3.36
N GLN A 50 11.34 -2.21 4.01
CA GLN A 50 11.85 -0.86 4.02
C GLN A 50 13.33 -0.93 4.42
N LYS A 51 14.23 -0.78 3.43
CA LYS A 51 15.69 -0.66 3.68
C LYS A 51 16.02 0.63 4.43
N LEU A 52 15.10 1.59 4.41
CA LEU A 52 15.20 2.82 5.16
C LEU A 52 15.20 2.52 6.67
N PRO A 53 16.13 3.07 7.46
CA PRO A 53 16.22 2.80 8.90
C PRO A 53 15.12 3.45 9.75
N PHE A 54 14.19 4.17 9.13
CA PHE A 54 13.08 4.86 9.79
C PHE A 54 11.75 4.29 9.33
N LYS A 55 10.78 4.27 10.26
CA LYS A 55 9.39 3.95 9.94
C LYS A 55 8.79 5.08 9.09
N VAL A 56 7.96 4.70 8.12
CA VAL A 56 7.10 5.61 7.36
C VAL A 56 5.70 5.03 7.35
N ASP A 57 4.70 5.83 7.74
CA ASP A 57 3.29 5.46 7.78
C ASP A 57 2.65 5.63 6.39
N ALA A 58 3.19 4.91 5.40
CA ALA A 58 2.73 4.99 4.01
C ALA A 58 1.36 4.30 3.79
N PRO A 59 0.61 4.70 2.74
CA PRO A 59 -0.64 4.06 2.37
C PRO A 59 -0.51 2.54 2.15
N TRP A 60 -1.60 1.82 2.40
CA TRP A 60 -1.63 0.37 2.15
C TRP A 60 -1.33 0.05 0.68
N GLY A 61 -0.44 -0.91 0.45
CA GLY A 61 -0.02 -1.30 -0.89
C GLY A 61 0.94 -0.30 -1.57
N ALA A 62 1.61 0.56 -0.81
CA ALA A 62 2.69 1.41 -1.34
C ALA A 62 3.83 0.57 -1.94
N ASN A 63 4.43 1.12 -2.99
CA ASN A 63 5.63 0.61 -3.64
C ASN A 63 6.88 1.19 -2.99
N TYR A 64 7.96 0.40 -2.97
CA TYR A 64 9.24 0.78 -2.39
C TYR A 64 10.35 0.55 -3.40
N GLU A 65 11.09 1.61 -3.72
CA GLU A 65 12.26 1.56 -4.59
C GLU A 65 13.50 2.07 -3.85
N THR A 66 14.67 1.58 -4.22
CA THR A 66 15.96 2.09 -3.74
C THR A 66 16.83 2.34 -4.95
N ARG A 67 17.40 3.55 -5.03
CA ARG A 67 18.32 3.97 -6.07
C ARG A 67 19.63 4.39 -5.41
N GLU A 68 20.74 3.88 -5.91
CA GLU A 68 22.07 4.17 -5.37
C GLU A 68 22.90 4.81 -6.49
N TYR A 69 23.49 5.96 -6.19
CA TYR A 69 24.40 6.66 -7.09
C TYR A 69 25.54 7.29 -6.30
N ASN A 70 26.75 6.76 -6.45
CA ASN A 70 27.93 7.10 -5.65
C ASN A 70 27.62 6.99 -4.14
N GLU A 71 27.79 8.08 -3.38
CA GLU A 71 27.55 8.15 -1.93
C GLU A 71 26.10 8.55 -1.57
N VAL A 72 25.22 8.63 -2.58
CA VAL A 72 23.81 9.00 -2.41
C VAL A 72 22.95 7.75 -2.52
N THR A 73 22.10 7.51 -1.53
CA THR A 73 21.04 6.49 -1.58
C THR A 73 19.67 7.17 -1.48
N SER A 74 18.83 7.00 -2.49
CA SER A 74 17.44 7.44 -2.47
C SER A 74 16.51 6.26 -2.17
N TYR A 75 15.64 6.41 -1.17
CA TYR A 75 14.53 5.50 -0.90
C TYR A 75 13.22 6.17 -1.34
N ILE A 76 12.49 5.55 -2.26
CA ILE A 76 11.26 6.11 -2.80
C ILE A 76 10.09 5.25 -2.37
N ILE A 77 9.09 5.89 -1.79
CA ILE A 77 7.89 5.27 -1.25
C ILE A 77 6.70 5.92 -1.93
N SER A 78 5.99 5.20 -2.79
CA SER A 78 4.95 5.78 -3.63
C SER A 78 3.67 4.95 -3.65
N LYS A 79 2.53 5.64 -3.81
CA LYS A 79 1.21 5.04 -4.04
C LYS A 79 0.46 5.93 -5.02
N ASP A 80 0.13 5.36 -6.17
CA ASP A 80 -0.63 6.01 -7.24
C ASP A 80 -0.06 7.41 -7.55
N ASP A 81 -0.90 8.44 -7.75
CA ASP A 81 -0.45 9.82 -8.02
C ASP A 81 -0.46 10.72 -6.76
N GLU A 82 -1.19 10.33 -5.71
CA GLU A 82 -1.47 11.17 -4.53
C GLU A 82 -0.38 11.07 -3.44
N TYR A 83 0.51 10.08 -3.51
CA TYR A 83 1.56 9.88 -2.51
C TYR A 83 2.88 9.47 -3.17
N ALA A 84 3.92 10.28 -3.01
CA ALA A 84 5.29 9.85 -3.23
C ALA A 84 6.27 10.63 -2.37
N VAL A 85 6.97 9.90 -1.50
CA VAL A 85 8.05 10.42 -0.67
C VAL A 85 9.37 9.88 -1.20
N GLU A 86 10.34 10.76 -1.35
CA GLU A 86 11.74 10.39 -1.53
C GLU A 86 12.51 10.71 -0.25
N VAL A 87 13.39 9.79 0.14
CA VAL A 87 14.32 9.97 1.25
C VAL A 87 15.74 9.88 0.72
N ILE A 88 16.45 10.99 0.75
CA ILE A 88 17.84 11.08 0.29
C ILE A 88 18.76 10.88 1.50
N ALA A 89 19.52 9.80 1.48
CA ALA A 89 20.54 9.48 2.48
C ALA A 89 21.93 9.86 1.95
N THR A 90 22.64 10.68 2.72
CA THR A 90 24.00 11.16 2.45
C THR A 90 24.80 11.27 3.75
N PRO A 91 26.15 11.31 3.70
CA PRO A 91 26.96 11.62 4.88
C PRO A 91 26.49 12.94 5.54
N ALA A 92 26.38 12.95 6.86
CA ALA A 92 25.98 14.14 7.59
C ALA A 92 27.14 15.16 7.61
N GLY A 93 26.86 16.41 7.24
CA GLY A 93 27.81 17.53 7.37
C GLY A 93 27.92 18.09 8.79
N SER A 94 26.97 17.73 9.65
CA SER A 94 26.86 18.18 11.05
C SER A 94 26.15 17.12 11.90
N GLU A 95 26.39 17.13 13.21
CA GLU A 95 25.62 16.33 14.17
C GLU A 95 24.38 17.08 14.71
N ASP A 96 24.28 18.38 14.44
CA ASP A 96 23.14 19.20 14.83
C ASP A 96 22.06 19.21 13.74
N ILE A 97 20.91 18.60 14.04
CA ILE A 97 19.75 18.55 13.14
C ILE A 97 19.27 19.95 12.76
N ALA A 98 19.33 20.93 13.66
CA ALA A 98 18.89 22.30 13.35
C ALA A 98 19.81 22.95 12.31
N THR A 99 21.12 22.72 12.40
CA THR A 99 22.11 23.14 11.40
C THR A 99 21.77 22.56 10.03
N ILE A 100 21.59 21.24 9.92
CA ILE A 100 21.25 20.58 8.64
C ILE A 100 19.92 21.08 8.10
N LYS A 101 18.89 21.22 8.95
CA LYS A 101 17.59 21.74 8.53
C LYS A 101 17.72 23.15 7.95
N ASN A 102 18.55 24.00 8.56
CA ASN A 102 18.78 25.35 8.05
C ASN A 102 19.56 25.36 6.73
N GLU A 103 20.49 24.43 6.50
CA GLU A 103 21.14 24.25 5.20
C GLU A 103 20.12 23.87 4.10
N GLN A 104 19.21 22.94 4.42
CA GLN A 104 18.11 22.59 3.51
C GLN A 104 17.18 23.78 3.24
N LEU A 105 16.87 24.57 4.28
CA LEU A 105 16.04 25.76 4.15
C LEU A 105 16.72 26.82 3.26
N ASN A 106 18.02 27.06 3.44
CA ASN A 106 18.78 27.98 2.60
C ASN A 106 18.74 27.54 1.14
N THR A 107 19.01 26.25 0.87
CA THR A 107 18.95 25.67 -0.49
C THR A 107 17.59 25.91 -1.15
N VAL A 108 16.50 25.72 -0.41
CA VAL A 108 15.13 25.91 -0.92
C VAL A 108 14.82 27.39 -1.14
N THR A 109 15.18 28.26 -0.19
CA THR A 109 14.84 29.69 -0.25
C THR A 109 15.66 30.48 -1.29
N GLU A 110 16.81 29.96 -1.69
CA GLU A 110 17.61 30.48 -2.80
C GLU A 110 17.03 30.14 -4.19
N SER A 111 16.09 29.19 -4.26
CA SER A 111 15.43 28.83 -5.52
C SER A 111 14.55 29.98 -6.04
N PRO A 112 14.61 30.32 -7.35
CA PRO A 112 13.73 31.32 -7.94
C PRO A 112 12.24 30.91 -7.94
N TYR A 113 11.96 29.62 -7.73
CA TYR A 113 10.60 29.11 -7.63
C TYR A 113 10.03 29.19 -6.21
N PHE A 114 10.86 29.45 -5.20
CA PHE A 114 10.39 29.57 -3.83
C PHE A 114 9.44 30.76 -3.70
N SER A 115 8.27 30.51 -3.10
CA SER A 115 7.26 31.52 -2.84
C SER A 115 7.21 31.89 -1.36
N ARG A 116 6.98 30.90 -0.47
CA ARG A 116 6.84 31.14 0.96
C ARG A 116 6.95 29.86 1.79
N LEU A 117 7.26 30.03 3.08
CA LEU A 117 7.12 28.97 4.08
C LEU A 117 5.65 28.81 4.51
N ILE A 118 5.26 27.56 4.72
CA ILE A 118 3.92 27.13 5.14
C ILE A 118 3.95 26.56 6.57
N LEU A 119 5.04 25.89 6.94
CA LEU A 119 5.33 25.34 8.26
C LEU A 119 6.84 25.37 8.48
N ASN A 120 7.29 25.66 9.71
CA ASN A 120 8.70 25.60 10.09
C ASN A 120 8.84 25.04 11.50
N GLU A 121 9.39 23.83 11.58
CA GLU A 121 9.60 23.04 12.79
C GLU A 121 11.11 22.84 13.03
N PRO A 122 11.53 22.36 14.21
CA PRO A 122 12.96 22.21 14.54
C PRO A 122 13.75 21.35 13.55
N ASN A 123 13.14 20.29 13.02
CA ASN A 123 13.78 19.33 12.12
C ASN A 123 13.14 19.27 10.72
N GLY A 124 12.18 20.14 10.41
CA GLY A 124 11.54 20.12 9.10
C GLY A 124 10.71 21.35 8.79
N PHE A 125 10.25 21.46 7.56
CA PHE A 125 9.45 22.57 7.08
C PHE A 125 8.65 22.18 5.84
N ILE A 126 7.55 22.89 5.60
CA ILE A 126 6.72 22.80 4.39
C ILE A 126 6.77 24.16 3.69
N PHE A 127 6.85 24.17 2.37
CA PHE A 127 6.94 25.40 1.58
C PHE A 127 6.10 25.33 0.31
N GLU A 128 5.76 26.52 -0.20
CA GLU A 128 5.10 26.72 -1.48
C GLU A 128 6.15 27.13 -2.52
N MET A 129 6.05 26.54 -3.70
CA MET A 129 6.76 26.92 -4.91
C MET A 129 5.77 27.41 -5.96
N VAL A 130 6.20 28.32 -6.84
CA VAL A 130 5.43 28.78 -8.00
C VAL A 130 6.25 28.52 -9.26
N VAL A 131 5.74 27.65 -10.14
CA VAL A 131 6.33 27.32 -11.45
C VAL A 131 5.27 27.60 -12.51
N ASP A 132 5.58 28.40 -13.52
CA ASP A 132 4.64 28.76 -14.60
C ASP A 132 3.26 29.24 -14.08
N SER A 133 3.26 30.05 -13.01
CA SER A 133 2.06 30.54 -12.29
C SER A 133 1.22 29.47 -11.57
N SER A 134 1.67 28.21 -11.56
CA SER A 134 1.06 27.12 -10.83
C SER A 134 1.73 26.95 -9.47
N LYS A 135 0.91 26.70 -8.44
CA LYS A 135 1.39 26.46 -7.09
C LYS A 135 1.68 24.98 -6.87
N HIS A 136 2.84 24.72 -6.29
CA HIS A 136 3.28 23.38 -5.90
C HIS A 136 3.76 23.42 -4.46
N TYR A 137 3.64 22.31 -3.75
CA TYR A 137 4.01 22.23 -2.35
C TYR A 137 4.94 21.05 -2.13
N ASP A 138 5.95 21.29 -1.31
CA ASP A 138 6.97 20.30 -0.97
C ASP A 138 7.40 20.53 0.49
N PHE A 139 8.15 19.60 1.03
CA PHE A 139 8.64 19.63 2.39
C PHE A 139 10.08 19.13 2.48
N ARG A 140 10.76 19.51 3.56
CA ARG A 140 12.01 18.85 3.97
C ARG A 140 11.84 18.44 5.43
N LEU A 141 12.09 17.16 5.74
CA LEU A 141 12.23 16.68 7.12
C LEU A 141 13.58 15.98 7.24
N VAL A 142 14.36 16.38 8.23
CA VAL A 142 15.70 15.85 8.48
C VAL A 142 15.66 14.86 9.64
N LYS A 143 16.25 13.68 9.41
CA LYS A 143 16.61 12.73 10.47
C LYS A 143 18.09 12.39 10.38
N LEU A 144 18.69 12.09 11.53
CA LEU A 144 20.10 11.67 11.64
C LEU A 144 20.18 10.27 12.22
N ARG A 145 21.08 9.44 11.67
CA ARG A 145 21.47 8.15 12.26
C ARG A 145 22.86 7.77 11.76
N ASP A 146 23.74 7.32 12.65
CA ASP A 146 25.06 6.76 12.31
C ASP A 146 25.87 7.62 11.32
N ASN A 147 26.01 8.93 11.63
CA ASN A 147 26.70 9.91 10.79
C ASN A 147 26.12 10.07 9.35
N THR A 148 24.87 9.65 9.14
CA THR A 148 24.13 9.79 7.89
C THR A 148 22.94 10.70 8.13
N GLN A 149 22.77 11.68 7.25
CA GLN A 149 21.57 12.50 7.19
C GLN A 149 20.57 11.90 6.20
N TYR A 150 19.30 11.97 6.57
CA TYR A 150 18.16 11.51 5.79
C TYR A 150 17.21 12.68 5.60
N VAL A 151 17.14 13.17 4.37
CA VAL A 151 16.25 14.27 3.99
C VAL A 151 15.05 13.68 3.30
N PHE A 152 13.90 13.73 3.97
CA PHE A 152 12.62 13.34 3.43
C PHE A 152 12.00 14.52 2.68
N GLN A 153 11.44 14.25 1.51
CA GLN A 153 10.82 15.21 0.63
C GLN A 153 9.73 14.56 -0.22
N THR A 154 8.93 15.36 -0.93
CA THR A 154 8.12 14.82 -2.02
C THR A 154 9.01 14.32 -3.16
N GLU A 155 8.56 13.33 -3.92
CA GLU A 155 9.33 12.82 -5.06
C GLU A 155 9.42 13.88 -6.18
N LEU A 156 10.64 14.09 -6.68
CA LEU A 156 11.00 15.25 -7.51
C LEU A 156 10.24 15.36 -8.85
N THR A 157 9.70 14.26 -9.38
CA THR A 157 9.04 14.24 -10.71
C THR A 157 7.54 14.52 -10.63
N ARG A 158 7.01 14.69 -9.42
CA ARG A 158 5.58 14.86 -9.17
C ARG A 158 5.31 16.20 -8.51
N VAL A 159 4.10 16.70 -8.73
CA VAL A 159 3.61 17.94 -8.14
C VAL A 159 2.48 17.62 -7.18
N PHE A 160 2.53 18.25 -6.01
CA PHE A 160 1.58 17.98 -4.93
C PHE A 160 0.89 19.26 -4.49
N SER A 161 -0.38 19.12 -4.10
CA SER A 161 -1.14 20.13 -3.39
C SER A 161 -0.63 20.32 -1.96
N GLU A 162 -1.05 21.40 -1.31
CA GLU A 162 -0.68 21.65 0.10
C GLU A 162 -1.13 20.51 1.02
N TRP A 163 -2.33 19.97 0.77
CA TRP A 163 -2.90 18.90 1.58
C TRP A 163 -2.10 17.59 1.42
N GLU A 164 -1.72 17.22 0.19
CA GLU A 164 -0.89 16.04 -0.06
C GLU A 164 0.50 16.20 0.58
N ALA A 165 1.14 17.35 0.41
CA ALA A 165 2.44 17.63 1.03
C ALA A 165 2.37 17.56 2.56
N ARG A 166 1.32 18.10 3.18
CA ARG A 166 1.08 17.97 4.63
C ARG A 166 0.85 16.53 5.04
N SER A 167 0.02 15.78 4.31
CA SER A 167 -0.25 14.38 4.62
C SER A 167 1.02 13.52 4.54
N MET A 168 1.87 13.75 3.55
CA MET A 168 3.15 13.07 3.42
C MET A 168 4.16 13.51 4.48
N TYR A 169 4.20 14.80 4.84
CA TYR A 169 5.04 15.28 5.92
C TYR A 169 4.71 14.62 7.26
N GLU A 170 3.41 14.49 7.57
CA GLU A 170 2.95 13.82 8.78
C GLU A 170 3.19 12.30 8.75
N SER A 171 3.13 11.64 7.59
CA SER A 171 3.39 10.20 7.49
C SER A 171 4.86 9.81 7.72
N VAL A 172 5.77 10.78 7.62
CA VAL A 172 7.22 10.55 7.75
C VAL A 172 7.83 11.12 9.03
N LYS A 173 7.06 11.82 9.87
CA LYS A 173 7.50 12.27 11.20
C LYS A 173 7.85 11.10 12.11
#